data_AF-A0A965KP26-F1
#
_entry.id   AF-A0A965KP26-F1
#
_cell.length_a   1.000
_cell.length_b   1.000
_cell.length_c   1.000
_cell.angle_alpha   90.00
_cell.angle_beta   90.00
_cell.angle_gamma   90.00
#
_symmetry.space_group_name_H-M   'P 1'
#
loop_
_entity.id
_entity.type
_entity.pdbx_description
1 polymer ?
#
loop_
_entity_poly.entity_id
_entity_poly.type
_entity_poly.pdbx_seq_one_letter_code
_entity_poly.pdbx_strand_id
1 'polypeptide(L)'
;MSTTKVVNSRKKAGGRSAGTPNKVTAQAREAIAMFVDGNAHRLTQWLDDVANGIPEADIKPNPAKAFELFQSVVEYHVPKLARTEITGKDDGPVEMVVTWGGVK
;
A
#
# COMPACT_ATOMS: atom_id res chain seq x y z
N MET A 1 40.68 -19.56 25.32
CA MET A 1 39.53 -18.73 25.78
C MET A 1 38.26 -19.40 25.29
N SER A 2 37.43 -19.91 26.20
CA SER A 2 36.27 -20.76 25.88
C SER A 2 35.01 -19.90 25.72
N THR A 3 34.40 -19.93 24.54
CA THR A 3 33.16 -19.23 24.21
C THR A 3 31.96 -19.99 24.77
N THR A 4 31.32 -19.44 25.80
CA THR A 4 30.10 -20.02 26.36
C THR A 4 28.91 -19.70 25.44
N LYS A 5 28.36 -20.71 24.76
CA LYS A 5 27.07 -20.60 24.06
C LYS A 5 25.95 -20.65 25.10
N VAL A 6 25.18 -19.57 25.22
CA VAL A 6 23.98 -19.54 26.05
C VAL A 6 22.90 -20.42 25.41
N VAL A 7 22.65 -21.59 25.98
CA VAL A 7 21.55 -22.48 25.58
C VAL A 7 20.27 -21.96 26.23
N ASN A 8 19.36 -21.42 25.43
CA ASN A 8 18.14 -20.78 25.91
C ASN A 8 17.13 -21.85 26.37
N SER A 9 17.11 -22.16 27.67
CA SER A 9 16.37 -23.29 28.26
C SER A 9 14.95 -22.96 28.74
N ARG A 10 14.43 -21.74 28.51
CA ARG A 10 13.06 -21.37 28.91
C ARG A 10 12.07 -21.69 27.78
N LYS A 11 11.09 -22.56 28.04
CA LYS A 11 9.88 -22.67 27.20
C LYS A 11 9.27 -21.28 27.10
N LYS A 12 9.10 -20.75 25.88
CA LYS A 12 8.44 -19.46 25.64
C LYS A 12 7.07 -19.47 26.33
N ALA A 13 6.93 -18.75 27.44
CA ALA A 13 5.63 -18.33 27.93
C ALA A 13 5.12 -17.30 26.90
N GLY A 14 4.02 -17.65 26.22
CA GLY A 14 3.57 -17.03 24.98
C GLY A 14 3.48 -15.51 25.01
N GLY A 15 4.41 -14.85 24.32
CA GLY A 15 4.22 -13.51 23.78
C GLY A 15 3.89 -13.60 22.28
N ARG A 16 3.13 -12.63 21.76
CA ARG A 16 2.81 -12.55 20.32
C ARG A 16 4.09 -12.64 19.49
N SER A 17 4.07 -13.45 18.42
CA SER A 17 5.22 -13.58 17.53
C SER A 17 5.59 -12.22 16.94
N ALA A 18 6.89 -11.97 16.77
CA ALA A 18 7.37 -10.78 16.08
C ALA A 18 6.73 -10.73 14.68
N GLY A 19 6.20 -9.56 14.30
CA GLY A 19 5.46 -9.37 13.06
C GLY A 19 3.94 -9.58 13.17
N THR A 20 3.39 -10.02 14.31
CA THR A 20 1.92 -10.14 14.46
C THR A 20 1.28 -8.76 14.44
N PRO A 21 0.47 -8.40 13.41
CA PRO A 21 -0.10 -7.06 13.25
C PRO A 21 -0.96 -6.69 14.45
N ASN A 22 -0.83 -5.45 14.97
CA ASN A 22 -1.62 -4.98 16.10
C ASN A 22 -3.12 -5.27 15.87
N LYS A 23 -3.77 -5.89 16.86
CA LYS A 23 -5.18 -6.34 16.75
C LYS A 23 -6.10 -5.19 16.35
N VAL A 24 -5.91 -4.01 16.95
CA VAL A 24 -6.73 -2.83 16.65
C VAL A 24 -6.53 -2.37 15.20
N THR A 25 -5.27 -2.37 14.73
CA THR A 25 -4.95 -2.01 13.35
C THR A 25 -5.50 -3.03 12.34
N ALA A 26 -5.47 -4.33 12.68
CA ALA A 26 -6.04 -5.37 11.83
C ALA A 26 -7.57 -5.24 11.73
N GLN A 27 -8.26 -5.04 12.85
CA GLN A 27 -9.70 -4.81 12.89
C GLN A 27 -10.10 -3.55 12.12
N ALA A 28 -9.33 -2.46 12.23
CA ALA A 28 -9.57 -1.25 11.47
C ALA A 28 -9.46 -1.48 9.95
N ARG A 29 -8.45 -2.23 9.49
CA ARG A 29 -8.31 -2.59 8.07
C ARG A 29 -9.48 -3.42 7.56
N GLU A 30 -9.93 -4.39 8.36
CA GLU A 30 -11.07 -5.23 8.03
C GLU A 30 -12.38 -4.42 7.94
N ALA A 31 -12.61 -3.51 8.89
CA ALA A 31 -13.79 -2.62 8.86
C ALA A 31 -13.80 -1.71 7.62
N ILE A 32 -12.63 -1.17 7.24
CA ILE A 32 -12.49 -0.36 6.02
C ILE A 32 -12.75 -1.20 4.78
N ALA A 33 -12.22 -2.42 4.71
CA ALA A 33 -12.44 -3.32 3.58
C ALA A 33 -13.93 -3.65 3.40
N MET A 34 -14.62 -4.02 4.50
CA MET A 34 -16.06 -4.29 4.47
C MET A 34 -16.88 -3.06 4.05
N PHE A 35 -16.49 -1.87 4.51
CA PHE A 35 -17.15 -0.63 4.09
C PHE A 35 -16.96 -0.34 2.61
N VAL A 36 -15.74 -0.51 2.09
CA VAL A 36 -15.43 -0.29 0.67
C VAL A 36 -16.18 -1.29 -0.21
N ASP A 37 -16.11 -2.59 0.11
CA ASP A 37 -16.81 -3.63 -0.64
C ASP A 37 -18.32 -3.41 -0.64
N GLY A 38 -18.87 -3.06 0.53
CA GLY A 38 -20.29 -2.75 0.68
C GLY A 38 -20.76 -1.53 -0.12
N ASN A 39 -19.86 -0.65 -0.57
CA ASN A 39 -20.20 0.54 -1.35
C ASN A 39 -19.69 0.52 -2.79
N ALA A 40 -18.89 -0.47 -3.19
CA ALA A 40 -18.30 -0.54 -4.53
C ALA A 40 -19.35 -0.45 -5.65
N HIS A 41 -20.54 -1.04 -5.44
CA HIS A 41 -21.67 -0.99 -6.37
C HIS A 41 -22.28 0.40 -6.58
N ARG A 42 -21.99 1.37 -5.70
CA ARG A 42 -22.52 2.73 -5.73
C ARG A 42 -21.59 3.72 -6.42
N LEU A 43 -20.37 3.30 -6.77
CA LEU A 43 -19.32 4.19 -7.27
C LEU A 43 -19.77 4.98 -8.50
N THR A 44 -20.43 4.32 -9.46
CA THR A 44 -20.95 4.97 -10.67
C THR A 44 -21.92 6.09 -10.32
N GLN A 45 -22.90 5.80 -9.44
CA GLN A 45 -23.88 6.80 -9.00
C GLN A 45 -23.20 8.00 -8.34
N TRP A 46 -22.20 7.77 -7.49
CA TRP A 46 -21.49 8.87 -6.85
C TRP A 46 -20.70 9.73 -7.84
N LEU A 47 -20.10 9.12 -8.86
CA LEU A 47 -19.42 9.87 -9.92
C LEU A 47 -20.42 10.70 -10.73
N ASP A 48 -21.59 10.14 -11.04
CA ASP A 48 -22.67 10.85 -11.74
C ASP A 48 -23.23 12.00 -10.89
N ASP A 49 -23.45 11.78 -9.59
CA ASP A 49 -23.91 12.81 -8.65
C ASP A 49 -22.89 13.96 -8.52
N VAL A 50 -21.59 13.65 -8.51
CA VAL A 50 -20.54 14.68 -8.50
C VAL A 50 -20.49 15.41 -9.86
N ALA A 51 -20.63 14.70 -10.97
CA ALA A 51 -20.56 15.28 -12.30
C ALA A 51 -21.75 16.20 -12.59
N ASN A 52 -22.96 15.75 -12.25
CA ASN A 52 -24.23 16.41 -12.54
C ASN A 52 -24.68 17.35 -11.42
N GLY A 53 -24.13 17.21 -10.21
CA GLY A 53 -24.58 17.92 -9.03
C GLY A 53 -25.89 17.34 -8.47
N ILE A 54 -26.22 17.75 -7.25
CA ILE A 54 -27.45 17.37 -6.55
C ILE A 54 -28.19 18.65 -6.17
N PRO A 55 -29.19 19.09 -6.98
CA PRO A 55 -29.90 20.34 -6.75
C PRO A 55 -30.61 20.41 -5.40
N GLU A 56 -31.15 19.28 -4.94
CA GLU A 56 -31.86 19.16 -3.64
C GLU A 56 -30.95 19.39 -2.44
N ALA A 57 -29.65 19.18 -2.62
CA ALA A 57 -28.62 19.36 -1.59
C ALA A 57 -27.74 20.60 -1.82
N ASP A 58 -28.13 21.49 -2.76
CA ASP A 58 -27.33 22.67 -3.19
C ASP A 58 -25.89 22.31 -3.63
N ILE A 59 -25.72 21.12 -4.22
CA ILE A 59 -24.43 20.67 -4.75
C ILE A 59 -24.37 20.99 -6.24
N LYS A 60 -23.42 21.84 -6.62
CA LYS A 60 -23.21 22.22 -8.02
C LYS A 60 -22.55 21.09 -8.84
N PRO A 61 -22.87 20.97 -10.14
CA PRO A 61 -22.19 20.04 -11.04
C PRO A 61 -20.68 20.29 -11.07
N ASN A 62 -19.88 19.24 -10.93
CA ASN A 62 -18.43 19.28 -11.05
C ASN A 62 -17.88 18.07 -11.83
N PRO A 63 -18.02 18.07 -13.16
CA PRO A 63 -17.55 16.96 -14.01
C PRO A 63 -16.04 16.76 -13.96
N ALA A 64 -15.26 17.84 -13.80
CA ALA A 64 -13.81 17.74 -13.64
C ALA A 64 -13.43 16.94 -12.40
N LYS A 65 -14.13 17.17 -11.27
CA LYS A 65 -13.87 16.45 -10.03
C LYS A 65 -14.26 14.99 -10.10
N ALA A 66 -15.37 14.66 -10.77
CA ALA A 66 -15.75 13.28 -11.03
C ALA A 66 -14.67 12.53 -11.82
N PHE A 67 -14.10 13.17 -12.84
CA PHE A 67 -13.02 12.58 -13.64
C PHE A 67 -11.72 12.39 -12.85
N GLU A 68 -11.34 13.35 -11.98
CA GLU A 68 -10.19 13.18 -11.06
C GLU A 68 -10.38 11.99 -10.12
N LEU A 69 -11.56 11.85 -9.52
CA LEU A 69 -11.89 10.73 -8.63
C LEU A 69 -11.82 9.41 -9.38
N PHE A 70 -12.36 9.35 -10.61
CA PHE A 70 -12.24 8.17 -11.46
C PHE A 70 -10.78 7.79 -11.75
N GLN A 71 -9.93 8.76 -12.11
CA GLN A 71 -8.50 8.51 -12.32
C GLN A 71 -7.83 7.91 -11.08
N SER A 72 -8.17 8.41 -9.88
CA SER A 72 -7.61 7.89 -8.63
C SER A 72 -7.96 6.42 -8.36
N VAL A 73 -9.15 5.97 -8.76
CA VAL A 73 -9.57 4.56 -8.62
C VAL A 73 -8.89 3.67 -9.65
N VAL A 74 -8.75 4.17 -10.89
CA VAL A 74 -8.07 3.47 -11.97
C VAL A 74 -6.59 3.26 -11.65
N GLU A 75 -5.92 4.23 -11.02
CA GLU A 75 -4.51 4.15 -10.64
C GLU A 75 -4.19 2.99 -9.68
N TYR A 76 -5.18 2.56 -8.87
CA TYR A 76 -5.02 1.38 -8.02
C TYR A 76 -5.02 0.05 -8.80
N HIS A 77 -5.75 0.00 -9.92
CA HIS A 77 -5.90 -1.21 -10.74
C HIS A 77 -4.91 -1.26 -11.90
N VAL A 78 -4.55 -0.10 -12.43
CA VAL A 78 -3.57 0.08 -13.49
C VAL A 78 -2.44 0.89 -12.87
N PRO A 79 -1.37 0.23 -12.39
CA PRO A 79 -0.22 0.92 -11.85
C PRO A 79 0.25 1.94 -12.89
N LYS A 80 0.44 3.20 -12.48
CA LYS A 80 1.17 4.13 -13.33
C LYS A 80 2.50 3.47 -13.70
N LEU A 81 2.84 3.51 -14.98
CA LEU A 81 4.17 3.11 -15.44
C LEU A 81 5.18 4.01 -14.72
N ALA A 82 5.69 3.54 -13.59
CA ALA A 82 6.82 4.16 -12.93
C ALA A 82 7.98 4.03 -13.91
N ARG A 83 8.43 5.17 -14.45
CA ARG A 83 9.67 5.21 -15.22
C ARG A 83 10.78 4.81 -14.27
N THR A 84 11.23 3.56 -14.34
CA THR A 84 12.43 3.10 -13.65
C THR A 84 13.63 3.59 -14.44
N GLU A 85 14.26 4.64 -13.96
CA GLU A 85 15.56 5.07 -14.47
C GLU A 85 16.64 4.36 -13.65
N ILE A 86 17.43 3.51 -14.30
CA ILE A 86 18.57 2.86 -13.67
C ILE A 86 19.79 3.73 -13.96
N THR A 87 20.13 4.61 -13.03
CA THR A 87 21.36 5.41 -13.07
C THR A 87 22.35 4.95 -11.99
N GLY A 88 23.62 5.19 -12.24
CA GLY A 88 24.66 5.08 -11.22
C GLY A 88 24.55 6.20 -10.20
N LYS A 89 25.49 6.23 -9.26
CA LYS A 89 25.56 7.28 -8.24
C LYS A 89 25.61 8.67 -8.91
N ASP A 90 24.82 9.62 -8.40
CA ASP A 90 24.76 11.01 -8.88
C ASP A 90 24.42 11.14 -10.39
N ASP A 91 23.46 10.32 -10.88
CA ASP A 91 23.09 10.19 -12.31
C ASP A 91 24.23 9.74 -13.22
N GLY A 92 25.26 9.12 -12.63
CA GLY A 92 26.42 8.60 -13.31
C GLY A 92 26.19 7.27 -14.04
N PRO A 93 27.23 6.72 -14.66
CA PRO A 93 27.17 5.42 -15.32
C PRO A 93 26.90 4.29 -14.30
N VAL A 94 26.15 3.27 -14.74
CA VAL A 94 25.92 2.05 -13.94
C VAL A 94 27.21 1.25 -13.86
N GLU A 95 27.77 1.09 -12.65
CA GLU A 95 28.92 0.24 -12.39
C GLU A 95 28.48 -1.16 -11.91
N MET A 96 28.94 -2.21 -12.59
CA MET A 96 28.74 -3.60 -12.16
C MET A 96 30.02 -4.15 -11.52
N VAL A 97 29.99 -4.42 -10.21
CA VAL A 97 31.05 -5.16 -9.51
C VAL A 97 30.59 -6.59 -9.28
N VAL A 98 31.13 -7.52 -10.06
CA VAL A 98 30.88 -8.96 -9.90
C VAL A 98 31.97 -9.55 -9.00
N THR A 99 31.57 -10.12 -7.88
CA THR A 99 32.47 -10.93 -7.03
C THR A 99 31.93 -12.34 -6.93
N TRP A 100 32.82 -13.31 -7.06
CA TRP A 100 32.47 -14.72 -6.90
C TRP A 100 32.49 -15.05 -5.40
N GLY A 101 31.39 -15.58 -4.89
CA GLY A 101 31.29 -16.01 -3.50
C GLY A 101 32.15 -17.25 -3.25
N GLY A 102 33.31 -17.06 -2.61
CA GLY A 102 34.07 -18.17 -2.02
C GLY A 102 35.57 -18.16 -2.31
N VAL A 103 36.30 -17.16 -1.79
CA VAL A 103 37.66 -17.42 -1.30
C VAL A 103 37.77 -16.80 0.10
N LYS A 104 37.37 -17.58 1.10
CA LYS A 104 38.03 -17.73 2.39
C LYS A 104 37.46 -18.93 3.13
#